data_AF-A0A6I2MQH5-F1
#
_entry.id   AF-A0A6I2MQH5-F1
#
_cell.length_a   1.000
_cell.length_b   1.000
_cell.length_c   1.000
_cell.angle_alpha   90.00
_cell.angle_beta   90.00
_cell.angle_gamma   90.00
#
_symmetry.space_group_name_H-M   'P 1'
#
loop_
_entity.id
_entity.type
_entity.pdbx_description
1 polymer ?
#
loop_
_entity_poly.entity_id
_entity_poly.type
_entity_poly.pdbx_seq_one_letter_code
_entity_poly.pdbx_strand_id
1 'polypeptide(L)'
;MKIEKISESRLFEKHEKSVVKKWIKTLKYGFFKRAWGGHANDGDEFGIWLKYQNKLELFEILDGLQIQLELIPENHPKAIAGKKYDRVEIEKFKSKIKDFPEFEQPLHVEIQSINCFCWIENGHICLKFSGQEDGNEYEVSELDFKNCLQVEQVIIDENLENYVSTDYENWVTNVSRKVYPELFN
;
A
#
# COMPACT_ATOMS: atom_id res chain seq x y z
N MET A 1 15.56 21.04 4.72
CA MET A 1 14.40 21.32 3.86
C MET A 1 13.16 21.22 4.74
N LYS A 2 12.29 22.23 4.79
CA LYS A 2 11.07 22.19 5.60
C LYS A 2 10.06 21.32 4.84
N ILE A 3 9.66 20.19 5.42
CA ILE A 3 8.63 19.33 4.83
C ILE A 3 7.33 20.14 4.85
N GLU A 4 6.81 20.50 3.67
CA GLU A 4 5.55 21.22 3.55
C GLU A 4 4.41 20.26 3.92
N LYS A 5 3.72 20.51 5.03
CA LYS A 5 2.64 19.63 5.52
C LYS A 5 1.36 19.86 4.73
N ILE A 6 0.49 18.86 4.67
CA ILE A 6 -0.91 19.05 4.28
C ILE A 6 -1.56 19.98 5.32
N SER A 7 -2.34 20.96 4.86
CA SER A 7 -3.06 21.86 5.76
C SER A 7 -4.04 21.09 6.64
N GLU A 8 -4.27 21.57 7.85
CA GLU A 8 -5.20 20.94 8.78
C GLU A 8 -6.62 20.78 8.20
N SER A 9 -7.11 21.82 7.52
CA SER A 9 -8.42 21.80 6.84
C SER A 9 -8.54 20.68 5.81
N ARG A 10 -7.44 20.35 5.14
CA ARG A 10 -7.39 19.33 4.09
C ARG A 10 -7.18 17.93 4.67
N LEU A 11 -6.38 17.84 5.74
CA LEU A 11 -6.11 16.58 6.42
C LEU A 11 -7.39 15.99 7.04
N PHE A 12 -8.28 16.84 7.56
CA PHE A 12 -9.53 16.46 8.21
C PHE A 12 -10.77 16.76 7.36
N GLU A 13 -10.61 16.83 6.05
CA GLU A 13 -11.70 17.17 5.12
C GLU A 13 -12.76 16.07 5.07
N LYS A 14 -12.33 14.80 5.07
CA LYS A 14 -13.23 13.63 4.96
C LYS A 14 -13.54 12.97 6.31
N HIS A 15 -12.58 13.04 7.24
CA HIS A 15 -12.68 12.36 8.53
C HIS A 15 -12.50 13.34 9.66
N GLU A 16 -13.30 13.19 10.71
CA GLU A 16 -13.15 13.99 11.92
C GLU A 16 -11.73 13.83 12.50
N LYS A 17 -11.20 14.92 13.05
CA LYS A 17 -9.89 14.93 13.69
C LYS A 17 -9.76 13.87 14.80
N SER A 18 -10.83 13.65 15.56
CA SER A 18 -10.92 12.60 16.59
C SER A 18 -10.68 11.20 16.02
N VAL A 19 -11.31 10.89 14.89
CA VAL A 19 -11.21 9.61 14.16
C VAL A 19 -9.81 9.41 13.62
N VAL A 20 -9.25 10.39 12.92
CA VAL A 20 -7.87 10.31 12.40
C VAL A 20 -6.87 10.14 13.55
N LYS A 21 -7.02 10.89 14.65
CA LYS A 21 -6.16 10.74 15.84
C LYS A 21 -6.27 9.33 16.45
N LYS A 22 -7.46 8.72 16.48
CA LYS A 22 -7.63 7.32 16.92
C LYS A 22 -6.84 6.38 16.02
N TRP A 23 -6.99 6.47 14.70
CA TRP A 23 -6.33 5.57 13.76
C TRP A 23 -4.81 5.63 13.89
N ILE A 24 -4.23 6.83 13.76
CA ILE A 24 -2.77 6.99 13.75
C ILE A 24 -2.11 6.64 15.09
N LYS A 25 -2.82 6.77 16.21
CA LYS A 25 -2.31 6.38 17.53
C LYS A 25 -2.38 4.87 17.77
N THR A 26 -3.20 4.15 17.00
CA THR A 26 -3.42 2.71 17.16
C THR A 26 -2.53 1.90 16.24
N LEU A 27 -2.32 2.35 15.00
CA LEU A 27 -1.44 1.68 14.04
C LEU A 27 0.00 1.68 14.55
N LYS A 28 0.66 0.52 14.47
CA LYS A 28 2.06 0.34 14.86
C LYS A 28 3.01 0.37 13.66
N TYR A 29 2.59 -0.21 12.53
CA TYR A 29 3.41 -0.39 11.33
C TYR A 29 2.79 0.32 10.11
N GLY A 30 1.47 0.44 10.10
CA GLY A 30 0.72 1.11 9.05
C GLY A 30 0.65 2.61 9.23
N PHE A 31 0.40 3.31 8.13
CA PHE A 31 0.15 4.74 8.09
C PHE A 31 -1.22 5.02 7.49
N PHE A 32 -1.98 5.93 8.13
CA PHE A 32 -3.03 6.64 7.41
C PHE A 32 -2.37 7.62 6.44
N LYS A 33 -2.73 7.51 5.16
CA LYS A 33 -2.26 8.38 4.10
C LYS A 33 -3.42 9.19 3.54
N ARG A 34 -3.27 10.51 3.57
CA ARG A 34 -4.21 11.45 2.96
C ARG A 34 -3.86 11.66 1.49
N ALA A 35 -4.86 11.58 0.61
CA ALA A 35 -4.74 11.91 -0.80
C ALA A 35 -4.10 13.29 -1.02
N TRP A 36 -3.16 13.37 -1.96
CA TRP A 36 -2.53 14.65 -2.34
C TRP A 36 -3.42 15.53 -3.22
N GLY A 37 -4.43 14.95 -3.88
CA GLY A 37 -5.27 15.52 -4.93
C GLY A 37 -4.55 15.73 -6.27
N GLY A 38 -5.29 15.52 -7.37
CA GLY A 38 -4.84 15.86 -8.73
C GLY A 38 -4.51 14.67 -9.64
N HIS A 39 -4.67 13.43 -9.17
CA HIS A 39 -4.52 12.23 -9.98
C HIS A 39 -5.73 11.30 -9.85
N ALA A 40 -6.04 10.57 -10.92
CA ALA A 40 -7.23 9.72 -11.01
C ALA A 40 -7.23 8.51 -10.06
N ASN A 41 -6.12 8.20 -9.37
CA ASN A 41 -5.98 7.09 -8.43
C ASN A 41 -5.41 7.54 -7.08
N ASP A 42 -5.67 8.80 -6.71
CA ASP A 42 -5.17 9.41 -5.48
C ASP A 42 -6.30 9.49 -4.44
N GLY A 43 -6.40 8.42 -3.66
CA GLY A 43 -7.37 8.22 -2.58
C GLY A 43 -6.72 8.28 -1.21
N ASP A 44 -7.56 8.37 -0.18
CA ASP A 44 -7.10 8.07 1.17
C ASP A 44 -6.87 6.56 1.27
N GLU A 45 -5.77 6.15 1.91
CA GLU A 45 -5.42 4.74 2.07
C GLU A 45 -4.78 4.50 3.43
N PHE A 46 -4.96 3.29 3.97
CA PHE A 46 -4.01 2.76 4.95
C PHE A 46 -2.93 1.99 4.21
N GLY A 47 -1.67 2.22 4.56
CA GLY A 47 -0.54 1.56 3.90
C GLY A 47 0.43 0.94 4.89
N ILE A 48 0.93 -0.26 4.56
CA ILE A 48 2.05 -0.92 5.23
C ILE A 48 3.13 -1.18 4.18
N TRP A 49 4.40 -0.96 4.54
CA TRP A 49 5.54 -1.19 3.65
C TRP A 49 6.51 -2.16 4.29
N LEU A 50 6.90 -3.19 3.54
CA LEU A 50 7.90 -4.18 3.92
C LEU A 50 9.08 -4.08 2.96
N LYS A 51 10.31 -4.06 3.47
CA LYS A 51 11.54 -3.91 2.71
C LYS A 51 12.21 -5.26 2.53
N TYR A 52 12.72 -5.50 1.32
CA TYR A 52 13.55 -6.65 1.01
C TYR A 52 14.79 -6.20 0.22
N GLN A 53 15.88 -6.95 0.35
CA GLN A 53 17.14 -6.66 -0.32
C GLN A 53 17.43 -7.58 -1.49
N ASN A 54 16.81 -8.75 -1.49
CA ASN A 54 17.09 -9.80 -2.45
C ASN A 54 15.85 -10.69 -2.66
N LYS A 55 15.96 -11.62 -3.61
CA LYS A 55 14.86 -12.52 -3.96
C LYS A 55 14.45 -13.43 -2.80
N LEU A 56 15.41 -13.90 -1.99
CA LEU A 56 15.10 -14.80 -0.87
C LEU A 56 14.22 -14.11 0.18
N GLU A 57 14.60 -12.90 0.60
CA GLU A 57 13.80 -12.10 1.54
C GLU A 57 12.43 -11.75 0.97
N LEU A 58 12.34 -11.44 -0.32
CA LEU A 58 11.04 -11.20 -0.97
C LEU A 58 10.12 -12.41 -0.78
N PHE A 59 10.59 -13.61 -1.10
CA PHE A 59 9.78 -14.82 -0.98
C PHE A 59 9.49 -15.19 0.48
N GLU A 60 10.42 -14.96 1.41
CA GLU A 60 10.17 -15.15 2.84
C GLU A 60 8.99 -14.30 3.33
N ILE A 61 8.98 -13.01 2.97
CA ILE A 61 7.88 -12.10 3.33
C ILE A 61 6.57 -12.55 2.68
N LEU A 62 6.59 -12.88 1.38
CA LEU A 62 5.41 -13.28 0.64
C LEU A 62 4.82 -14.59 1.17
N ASP A 63 5.66 -15.56 1.55
CA ASP A 63 5.23 -16.83 2.15
C ASP A 63 4.54 -16.60 3.50
N GLY A 64 5.11 -15.75 4.37
CA GLY A 64 4.47 -15.37 5.63
C GLY A 64 3.12 -14.65 5.42
N LEU A 65 3.02 -13.81 4.40
CA LEU A 65 1.75 -13.16 4.02
C LEU A 65 0.81 -14.07 3.21
N GLN A 66 1.24 -15.29 2.88
CA GLN A 66 0.50 -16.23 2.02
C GLN A 66 0.17 -15.69 0.61
N ILE A 67 1.04 -14.83 0.07
CA ILE A 67 0.92 -14.25 -1.27
C ILE A 67 1.76 -15.06 -2.25
N GLN A 68 1.15 -15.55 -3.33
CA GLN A 68 1.87 -16.28 -4.39
C GLN A 68 2.07 -15.40 -5.62
N LEU A 69 3.29 -15.43 -6.19
CA LEU A 69 3.58 -14.75 -7.44
C LEU A 69 3.36 -15.67 -8.64
N GLU A 70 2.74 -15.14 -9.68
CA GLU A 70 2.60 -15.82 -10.95
C GLU A 70 3.78 -15.55 -11.87
N LEU A 71 4.31 -16.60 -12.51
CA LEU A 71 5.25 -16.47 -13.61
C LEU A 71 4.53 -15.97 -14.87
N ILE A 72 5.15 -15.01 -15.56
CA ILE A 72 4.68 -14.55 -16.85
C ILE A 72 5.16 -15.54 -17.93
N PRO A 73 4.25 -16.16 -18.70
CA PRO A 73 4.64 -17.06 -19.79
C PRO A 73 5.54 -16.36 -20.81
N GLU A 74 6.56 -17.04 -21.33
CA GLU A 74 7.51 -16.45 -22.30
C GLU A 74 6.83 -15.88 -23.55
N ASN A 75 5.73 -16.52 -23.97
CA ASN A 75 4.92 -16.16 -25.13
C ASN A 75 3.83 -15.11 -24.83
N HIS A 76 3.76 -14.59 -23.61
CA HIS A 76 2.73 -13.64 -23.23
C HIS A 76 2.88 -12.30 -24.00
N PRO A 77 1.77 -11.70 -24.49
CA PRO A 77 1.81 -10.45 -25.22
C PRO A 77 2.52 -9.34 -24.44
N LYS A 78 3.32 -8.53 -25.15
CA LYS A 78 4.01 -7.37 -24.57
C LYS A 78 3.57 -6.11 -25.29
N ALA A 79 3.34 -5.04 -24.54
CA ALA A 79 3.13 -3.73 -25.10
C ALA A 79 4.38 -3.29 -25.89
N ILE A 80 4.17 -2.75 -27.08
CA ILE A 80 5.20 -2.20 -27.96
C ILE A 80 5.23 -0.69 -27.72
N ALA A 81 6.39 -0.18 -27.31
CA ALA A 81 6.57 1.24 -27.06
C ALA A 81 6.16 2.08 -28.28
N GLY A 82 5.37 3.13 -28.05
CA GLY A 82 4.88 4.04 -29.10
C GLY A 82 3.63 3.54 -29.86
N LYS A 83 3.20 2.29 -29.68
CA LYS A 83 1.92 1.81 -30.21
C LYS A 83 0.78 2.25 -29.27
N LYS A 84 -0.30 2.80 -29.85
CA LYS A 84 -1.55 3.04 -29.13
C LYS A 84 -2.33 1.74 -29.07
N TYR A 85 -2.89 1.48 -27.90
CA TYR A 85 -3.72 0.33 -27.62
C TYR A 85 -5.07 0.82 -27.12
N ASP A 86 -6.14 0.11 -27.47
CA ASP A 86 -7.42 0.32 -26.81
C ASP A 86 -7.42 -0.32 -25.41
N ARG A 87 -8.49 -0.07 -24.63
CA ARG A 87 -8.60 -0.60 -23.27
C ARG A 87 -8.55 -2.14 -23.24
N VAL A 88 -9.20 -2.80 -24.20
CA VAL A 88 -9.28 -4.26 -24.28
C VAL A 88 -7.92 -4.88 -24.60
N GLU A 89 -7.11 -4.19 -25.40
CA GLU A 89 -5.72 -4.59 -25.66
C GLU A 89 -4.82 -4.35 -24.44
N ILE A 90 -5.01 -3.26 -23.69
CA ILE A 90 -4.24 -2.94 -22.49
C ILE A 90 -4.48 -3.98 -21.38
N GLU A 91 -5.74 -4.39 -21.19
CA GLU A 91 -6.13 -5.40 -20.20
C GLU A 91 -5.49 -6.77 -20.45
N LYS A 92 -4.92 -7.01 -21.65
CA LYS A 92 -4.18 -8.25 -21.97
C LYS A 92 -2.73 -8.22 -21.53
N PHE A 93 -2.18 -7.07 -21.11
CA PHE A 93 -0.78 -6.97 -20.70
C PHE A 93 -0.64 -7.20 -19.19
N LYS A 94 0.14 -8.21 -18.82
CA LYS A 94 0.54 -8.42 -17.41
C LYS A 94 1.48 -7.31 -16.93
N SER A 95 1.18 -6.78 -15.74
CA SER A 95 2.05 -5.81 -15.06
C SER A 95 3.21 -6.53 -14.42
N LYS A 96 4.45 -6.13 -14.71
CA LYS A 96 5.64 -6.84 -14.23
C LYS A 96 6.14 -6.27 -12.91
N ILE A 97 6.69 -7.13 -12.07
CA ILE A 97 7.55 -6.68 -10.97
C ILE A 97 8.87 -6.19 -11.59
N LYS A 98 9.18 -4.91 -11.42
CA LYS A 98 10.37 -4.31 -12.06
C LYS A 98 11.68 -4.96 -11.58
N ASP A 99 11.72 -5.33 -10.30
CA ASP A 99 12.89 -5.93 -9.65
C ASP A 99 13.07 -7.40 -10.06
N PHE A 100 11.98 -8.09 -10.41
CA PHE A 100 11.94 -9.49 -10.88
C PHE A 100 10.98 -9.64 -12.07
N PRO A 101 11.39 -9.22 -13.29
CA PRO A 101 10.51 -9.10 -14.45
C PRO A 101 9.91 -10.40 -14.99
N GLU A 102 10.34 -11.54 -14.47
CA GLU A 102 9.75 -12.85 -14.72
C GLU A 102 8.40 -13.05 -14.03
N PHE A 103 8.07 -12.26 -13.00
CA PHE A 103 6.82 -12.35 -12.25
C PHE A 103 5.85 -11.21 -12.57
N GLU A 104 4.56 -11.51 -12.45
CA GLU A 104 3.48 -10.54 -12.46
C GLU A 104 3.33 -9.84 -11.09
N GLN A 105 2.89 -8.57 -11.12
CA GLN A 105 2.50 -7.83 -9.92
C GLN A 105 1.31 -8.53 -9.23
N PRO A 106 1.31 -8.66 -7.90
CA PRO A 106 0.21 -9.33 -7.19
C PRO A 106 -1.13 -8.61 -7.34
N LEU A 107 -1.12 -7.26 -7.40
CA LEU A 107 -2.31 -6.42 -7.47
C LEU A 107 -3.27 -6.69 -6.31
N HIS A 108 -4.46 -7.25 -6.54
CA HIS A 108 -5.41 -7.55 -5.47
C HIS A 108 -5.15 -8.94 -4.90
N VAL A 109 -4.79 -9.01 -3.63
CA VAL A 109 -4.45 -10.25 -2.92
C VAL A 109 -5.30 -10.39 -1.66
N GLU A 110 -5.36 -11.62 -1.14
CA GLU A 110 -6.01 -11.96 0.12
C GLU A 110 -4.96 -12.43 1.14
N ILE A 111 -4.87 -11.78 2.30
CA ILE A 111 -4.01 -12.16 3.42
C ILE A 111 -4.92 -12.63 4.55
N GLN A 112 -4.96 -13.92 4.85
CA GLN A 112 -5.87 -14.50 5.87
C GLN A 112 -7.32 -14.00 5.76
N SER A 113 -7.92 -14.06 4.57
CA SER A 113 -9.27 -13.55 4.28
C SER A 113 -9.45 -12.03 4.31
N ILE A 114 -8.35 -11.27 4.34
CA ILE A 114 -8.34 -9.80 4.25
C ILE A 114 -7.90 -9.39 2.86
N ASN A 115 -8.80 -8.75 2.11
CA ASN A 115 -8.45 -8.20 0.80
C ASN A 115 -7.59 -6.95 0.96
N CYS A 116 -6.51 -6.88 0.18
CA CYS A 116 -5.68 -5.69 0.09
C CYS A 116 -5.08 -5.57 -1.31
N PHE A 117 -4.65 -4.36 -1.67
CA PHE A 117 -3.83 -4.15 -2.85
C PHE A 117 -2.35 -4.28 -2.48
N CYS A 118 -1.61 -5.11 -3.20
CA CYS A 118 -0.20 -5.39 -3.04
C CYS A 118 0.58 -5.00 -4.30
N TRP A 119 1.61 -4.18 -4.11
CA TRP A 119 2.50 -3.75 -5.19
C TRP A 119 3.95 -3.90 -4.78
N ILE A 120 4.76 -4.45 -5.69
CA ILE A 120 6.16 -4.78 -5.43
C ILE A 120 7.05 -3.94 -6.34
N GLU A 121 7.87 -3.07 -5.76
CA GLU A 121 8.83 -2.26 -6.51
C GLU A 121 9.95 -1.69 -5.63
N ASN A 122 11.12 -1.47 -6.25
CA ASN A 122 12.26 -0.79 -5.66
C ASN A 122 12.63 -1.32 -4.25
N GLY A 123 12.67 -2.64 -4.09
CA GLY A 123 12.99 -3.30 -2.82
C GLY A 123 11.90 -3.21 -1.76
N HIS A 124 10.66 -2.89 -2.13
CA HIS A 124 9.53 -2.80 -1.20
C HIS A 124 8.30 -3.57 -1.68
N ILE A 125 7.60 -4.18 -0.72
CA ILE A 125 6.21 -4.62 -0.85
C ILE A 125 5.35 -3.55 -0.18
N CYS A 126 4.37 -3.02 -0.91
CA CYS A 126 3.40 -2.05 -0.42
C CYS A 126 2.03 -2.73 -0.35
N LEU A 127 1.47 -2.80 0.85
CA LEU A 127 0.11 -3.26 1.11
C LEU A 127 -0.79 -2.07 1.36
N LYS A 128 -1.96 -2.01 0.73
CA LYS A 128 -2.89 -0.89 0.80
C LYS A 128 -4.32 -1.34 1.06
N PHE A 129 -5.01 -0.56 1.87
CA PHE A 129 -6.41 -0.78 2.26
C PHE A 129 -7.22 0.51 2.04
N SER A 130 -8.24 0.40 1.20
CA SER A 130 -9.21 1.46 0.87
C SER A 130 -10.44 0.82 0.23
N GLY A 131 -11.63 1.39 0.48
CA GLY A 131 -12.87 1.00 -0.18
C GLY A 131 -13.41 -0.38 0.17
N GLN A 132 -12.99 -0.99 1.29
CA GLN A 132 -13.44 -2.35 1.66
C GLN A 132 -14.92 -2.44 2.07
N GLU A 133 -15.53 -1.34 2.50
CA GLU A 133 -16.92 -1.31 2.96
C GLU A 133 -17.94 -1.17 1.80
N ASP A 134 -17.64 -0.29 0.83
CA ASP A 134 -18.59 0.13 -0.21
C ASP A 134 -17.99 0.15 -1.63
N GLY A 135 -16.73 -0.24 -1.79
CA GLY A 135 -15.98 -0.18 -3.06
C GLY A 135 -15.44 1.21 -3.40
N ASN A 136 -15.57 2.21 -2.53
CA ASN A 136 -15.03 3.55 -2.76
C ASN A 136 -13.53 3.62 -2.43
N GLU A 137 -12.67 3.36 -3.41
CA GLU A 137 -11.21 3.38 -3.23
C GLU A 137 -10.61 4.77 -2.94
N TYR A 138 -11.41 5.85 -2.93
CA TYR A 138 -10.93 7.21 -2.66
C TYR A 138 -11.03 7.64 -1.20
N GLU A 139 -11.68 6.84 -0.36
CA GLU A 139 -11.93 7.14 1.05
C GLU A 139 -11.76 5.87 1.90
N VAL A 140 -11.15 6.02 3.08
CA VAL A 140 -11.00 4.89 4.01
C VAL A 140 -12.14 4.86 5.02
N SER A 141 -12.57 3.65 5.32
CA SER A 141 -13.58 3.33 6.32
C SER A 141 -12.95 2.79 7.61
N GLU A 142 -13.79 2.60 8.63
CA GLU A 142 -13.38 1.84 9.82
C GLU A 142 -13.10 0.36 9.51
N LEU A 143 -13.64 -0.20 8.42
CA LEU A 143 -13.31 -1.55 7.98
C LEU A 143 -11.89 -1.61 7.41
N ASP A 144 -11.49 -0.63 6.58
CA ASP A 144 -10.12 -0.53 6.07
C ASP A 144 -9.09 -0.41 7.21
N PHE A 145 -9.43 0.39 8.23
CA PHE A 145 -8.61 0.54 9.44
C PHE A 145 -8.46 -0.80 10.19
N LYS A 146 -9.55 -1.53 10.40
CA LYS A 146 -9.53 -2.84 11.08
C LYS A 146 -8.75 -3.89 10.27
N ASN A 147 -8.91 -3.89 8.96
CA ASN A 147 -8.17 -4.78 8.06
C ASN A 147 -6.66 -4.50 8.13
N CYS A 148 -6.27 -3.23 8.11
CA CYS A 148 -4.88 -2.84 8.31
C CYS A 148 -4.32 -3.35 9.65
N LEU A 149 -5.07 -3.17 10.76
CA LEU A 149 -4.67 -3.70 12.07
C LEU A 149 -4.54 -5.22 12.11
N GLN A 150 -5.43 -5.94 11.43
CA GLN A 150 -5.34 -7.39 11.35
C GLN A 150 -4.10 -7.83 10.57
N VAL A 151 -3.75 -7.14 9.48
CA VAL A 151 -2.50 -7.42 8.76
C VAL A 151 -1.26 -7.05 9.58
N GLU A 152 -1.31 -6.00 10.42
CA GLU A 152 -0.24 -5.76 11.41
C GLU A 152 -0.07 -6.94 12.37
N GLN A 153 -1.16 -7.61 12.75
CA GLN A 153 -1.09 -8.81 13.58
C GLN A 153 -0.48 -10.00 12.82
N VAL A 154 -0.81 -10.20 11.54
CA VAL A 154 -0.17 -11.22 10.69
C VAL A 154 1.34 -10.98 10.62
N ILE A 155 1.78 -9.73 10.47
CA ILE A 155 3.21 -9.38 10.48
C ILE A 155 3.89 -9.80 11.78
N ILE A 156 3.21 -9.67 12.93
CA ILE A 156 3.74 -10.09 14.23
C ILE A 156 3.77 -11.62 14.34
N ASP A 157 2.67 -12.27 14.00
CA ASP A 157 2.52 -13.72 14.15
C ASP A 157 3.54 -14.49 13.27
N GLU A 158 3.85 -13.93 12.10
CA GLU A 158 4.81 -14.50 11.13
C GLU A 158 6.25 -13.97 11.32
N ASN A 159 6.52 -13.20 12.39
CA ASN A 159 7.84 -12.64 12.71
C ASN A 159 8.45 -11.76 11.60
N LEU A 160 7.61 -11.02 10.88
CA LEU A 160 7.99 -10.19 9.75
C LEU A 160 8.32 -8.73 10.16
N GLU A 161 8.34 -8.41 11.46
CA GLU A 161 8.53 -7.03 11.94
C GLU A 161 9.85 -6.41 11.48
N ASN A 162 10.90 -7.23 11.33
CA ASN A 162 12.22 -6.77 10.88
C ASN A 162 12.21 -6.27 9.43
N TYR A 163 11.20 -6.65 8.65
CA TYR A 163 11.01 -6.16 7.29
C TYR A 163 10.20 -4.87 7.22
N VAL A 164 9.51 -4.46 8.29
CA VAL A 164 8.70 -3.22 8.27
C VAL A 164 9.57 -2.00 8.00
N SER A 165 9.23 -1.29 6.92
CA SER A 165 9.97 -0.11 6.47
C SER A 165 9.43 1.16 7.12
N THR A 166 10.35 1.94 7.70
CA THR A 166 10.08 3.29 8.21
C THR A 166 10.43 4.39 7.20
N ASP A 167 10.92 4.02 6.00
CA ASP A 167 11.37 4.98 4.98
C ASP A 167 10.22 5.94 4.57
N TYR A 168 8.98 5.45 4.65
CA TYR A 168 7.74 6.15 4.27
C TYR A 168 7.20 7.09 5.37
N GLU A 169 7.79 7.13 6.56
CA GLU A 169 7.40 8.09 7.62
C GLU A 169 7.58 9.54 7.21
N ASN A 170 8.49 9.81 6.25
CA ASN A 170 8.83 11.16 5.80
C ASN A 170 7.89 11.68 4.71
N TRP A 171 6.99 10.85 4.21
CA TRP A 171 6.08 11.25 3.15
C TRP A 171 5.04 12.21 3.70
N VAL A 172 4.89 13.37 3.04
CA VAL A 172 3.99 14.44 3.48
C VAL A 172 2.55 13.94 3.63
N THR A 173 2.14 13.00 2.78
CA THR A 173 0.80 12.40 2.78
C THR A 173 0.60 11.41 3.92
N ASN A 174 1.68 10.84 4.47
CA ASN A 174 1.61 9.85 5.54
C ASN A 174 1.57 10.57 6.89
N VAL A 175 0.52 10.32 7.67
CA VAL A 175 0.37 10.95 8.99
C VAL A 175 1.23 10.23 10.01
N SER A 176 2.49 10.66 10.14
CA SER A 176 3.48 10.08 11.04
C SER A 176 3.85 11.01 12.20
N ARG A 177 4.44 10.48 13.27
CA ARG A 177 5.00 11.29 14.37
C ARG A 177 6.05 12.28 13.90
N LYS A 178 6.76 11.96 12.83
CA LYS A 178 7.84 12.78 12.28
C LYS A 178 7.32 14.00 11.54
N VAL A 179 6.24 13.83 10.77
CA VAL A 179 5.63 14.92 9.99
C VAL A 179 4.57 15.66 10.79
N TYR A 180 3.75 14.99 11.61
CA TYR A 180 2.63 15.55 12.36
C TYR A 180 2.69 15.26 13.86
N PRO A 181 3.78 15.58 14.59
CA PRO A 181 3.94 15.25 16.01
C PRO A 181 2.78 15.75 16.89
N GLU A 182 2.20 16.90 16.54
CA GLU A 182 1.07 17.51 17.23
C GLU A 182 -0.20 16.63 17.30
N LEU A 183 -0.34 15.67 16.37
CA LEU A 183 -1.49 14.75 16.33
C LEU A 183 -1.29 13.51 17.22
N PHE A 184 -0.08 13.28 17.72
CA PHE A 184 0.26 12.12 18.56
C PHE A 184 0.29 12.44 20.06
N ASN A 185 0.18 13.72 20.43
CA ASN A 185 -0.04 14.17 21.80
C ASN A 185 -1.46 13.82 22.26
#